data_AF-A0A9W8K3W1-F1
#
_entry.id   AF-A0A9W8K3W1-F1
#
_cell.length_a   1.000
_cell.length_b   1.000
_cell.length_c   1.000
_cell.angle_alpha   90.00
_cell.angle_beta   90.00
_cell.angle_gamma   90.00
#
_symmetry.space_group_name_H-M   'P 1'
#
loop_
_entity.id
_entity.type
_entity.pdbx_description
1 polymer ?
#
loop_
_entity_poly.entity_id
_entity_poly.type
_entity_poly.pdbx_seq_one_letter_code
_entity_poly.pdbx_strand_id
1 'polypeptide(L)'
;MPYAVHDTHFIGQEHYDANCMDLCDLLQTMRLDPAYHQGKTAENSILAAPPPLDIQDELMTEDTTHQCDTASESSNSSSSPRHEELYGCAYLQAIQSQLTSDGYTTTGGEYLDAIFTHREILYAHPAAHQECARAFTDIAYVLEKRAWRADREADIEAVTAFRHEAWVIAATLAPAPSKPKETISNGSGNQSGCVFMPMM
;
A
#
# COMPACT_ATOMS: atom_id res chain seq x y z
N MET A 1 31.26 33.98 -42.62
CA MET A 1 31.60 34.57 -41.31
C MET A 1 31.73 33.44 -40.31
N PRO A 2 32.94 33.14 -39.81
CA PRO A 2 33.20 32.05 -38.88
C PRO A 2 33.18 32.51 -37.40
N TYR A 3 33.08 31.52 -36.51
CA TYR A 3 33.30 31.51 -35.05
C TYR A 3 32.21 32.07 -34.12
N ALA A 4 31.64 31.18 -33.29
CA ALA A 4 31.92 31.17 -31.85
C ALA A 4 31.49 29.81 -31.26
N VAL A 5 32.49 29.02 -30.87
CA VAL A 5 32.34 27.84 -30.02
C VAL A 5 32.17 28.38 -28.60
N HIS A 6 31.04 28.12 -27.96
CA HIS A 6 30.91 28.33 -26.52
C HIS A 6 31.28 27.04 -25.80
N ASP A 7 32.54 26.96 -25.42
CA ASP A 7 33.02 26.15 -24.31
C ASP A 7 32.24 26.53 -23.06
N THR A 8 31.36 25.63 -22.62
CA THR A 8 30.80 25.70 -21.28
C THR A 8 31.68 24.83 -20.39
N HIS A 9 32.47 25.53 -19.59
CA HIS A 9 33.30 24.98 -18.54
C HIS A 9 32.45 24.11 -17.60
N PHE A 10 32.80 22.84 -17.59
CA PHE A 10 32.51 21.86 -16.55
C PHE A 10 33.03 22.38 -15.21
N ILE A 11 32.14 22.85 -14.34
CA ILE A 11 32.43 23.24 -12.95
C ILE A 11 31.58 22.35 -12.05
N GLY A 12 32.25 21.73 -11.08
CA GLY A 12 31.60 21.29 -9.84
C GLY A 12 31.18 19.84 -9.81
N GLN A 13 32.15 18.96 -9.64
CA GLN A 13 31.94 17.66 -9.01
C GLN A 13 31.56 17.92 -7.55
N GLU A 14 30.26 18.07 -7.30
CA GLU A 14 29.68 18.08 -5.95
C GLU A 14 29.95 16.69 -5.35
N HIS A 15 31.01 16.65 -4.55
CA HIS A 15 31.34 15.54 -3.67
C HIS A 15 30.30 15.53 -2.56
N TYR A 16 29.17 14.85 -2.81
CA TYR A 16 28.27 14.45 -1.74
C TYR A 16 28.97 13.36 -0.94
N ASP A 17 29.91 13.78 -0.08
CA ASP A 17 30.25 12.98 1.08
C ASP A 17 28.96 12.84 1.87
N ALA A 18 28.36 11.66 1.74
CA ALA A 18 27.42 11.12 2.70
C ALA A 18 28.14 11.07 4.04
N ASN A 19 28.19 12.21 4.71
CA ASN A 19 28.29 12.30 6.15
C ASN A 19 27.05 11.55 6.64
N CYS A 20 27.22 10.24 6.79
CA CYS A 20 26.38 9.36 7.58
C CYS A 20 26.25 10.06 8.93
N MET A 21 25.21 10.87 9.08
CA MET A 21 24.76 11.27 10.39
C MET A 21 24.41 9.95 11.08
N ASP A 22 25.30 9.51 11.96
CA ASP A 22 25.09 8.31 12.73
C ASP A 22 23.79 8.52 13.51
N LEU A 23 22.81 7.67 13.24
CA LEU A 23 21.53 7.67 13.94
C LEU A 23 21.75 7.59 15.45
N CYS A 24 22.84 6.93 15.90
CA CYS A 24 23.22 6.86 17.30
C CYS A 24 23.62 8.23 17.87
N ASP A 25 24.36 9.06 17.12
CA ASP A 25 24.72 10.42 17.53
C ASP A 25 23.49 11.32 17.58
N LEU A 26 22.56 11.18 16.64
CA LEU A 26 21.30 11.93 16.65
C LEU A 26 20.43 11.54 17.87
N LEU A 27 20.34 10.25 18.19
CA LEU A 27 19.59 9.78 19.37
C LEU A 27 20.26 10.18 20.69
N GLN A 28 21.59 10.31 20.73
CA GLN A 28 22.31 10.79 21.90
C GLN A 28 22.12 12.29 22.14
N THR A 29 21.99 13.09 21.08
CA THR A 29 21.71 14.53 21.23
C THR A 29 20.28 14.83 21.67
N MET A 30 19.33 13.91 21.45
CA MET A 30 17.93 14.04 21.92
C MET A 30 17.68 13.44 23.31
N ARG A 31 18.68 13.39 24.19
CA ARG A 31 18.45 13.05 25.60
C ARG A 31 17.62 14.13 26.27
N LEU A 32 16.33 13.84 26.47
CA LEU A 32 15.43 14.64 27.28
C LEU A 32 15.85 14.52 28.75
N ASP A 33 16.18 15.65 29.39
CA ASP A 33 16.41 15.72 30.83
C ASP A 33 15.15 15.27 31.58
N PRO A 34 15.24 14.31 32.53
CA PRO A 34 14.10 13.77 33.26
C PRO A 34 13.65 14.70 34.40
N ALA A 35 13.72 16.02 34.20
CA ALA A 35 13.40 17.03 35.20
C ALA A 35 11.95 17.52 35.08
N TYR A 36 10.97 16.60 35.08
CA TYR A 36 9.57 16.95 35.33
C TYR A 36 8.85 15.85 36.11
N HIS A 37 9.25 15.67 37.37
CA HIS A 37 8.39 15.04 38.37
C HIS A 37 8.29 15.94 39.60
N GLN A 38 7.43 16.96 39.53
CA GLN A 38 6.78 17.48 40.72
C GLN A 38 5.51 18.25 40.33
N GLY A 39 4.35 17.64 40.61
CA GLY A 39 3.08 18.25 40.23
C GLY A 39 1.87 17.51 40.80
N LYS A 40 1.75 17.56 42.13
CA LYS A 40 0.50 17.52 42.92
C LYS A 40 -0.61 16.55 42.50
N THR A 41 -0.73 15.51 43.34
CA THR A 41 -1.99 14.88 43.72
C THR A 41 -3.03 15.93 44.12
N ALA A 42 -4.15 15.97 43.40
CA ALA A 42 -5.40 16.55 43.86
C ALA A 42 -6.51 15.55 43.54
N GLU A 43 -7.03 14.97 44.62
CA GLU A 43 -8.16 14.08 44.67
C GLU A 43 -9.41 14.79 44.14
N ASN A 44 -10.13 14.19 43.21
CA ASN A 44 -11.50 14.56 42.91
C ASN A 44 -12.35 13.29 42.86
N SER A 45 -12.82 12.91 44.06
CA SER A 45 -13.94 11.98 44.23
C SER A 45 -15.22 12.67 43.79
N ILE A 46 -15.81 12.22 42.68
CA ILE A 46 -17.21 12.49 42.37
C ILE A 46 -17.90 11.13 42.20
N LEU A 47 -18.65 10.77 43.25
CA LEU A 47 -19.68 9.76 43.24
C LEU A 47 -20.76 10.15 42.22
N ALA A 48 -20.89 9.37 41.15
CA ALA A 48 -22.05 9.40 40.27
C ALA A 48 -22.74 8.03 40.34
N ALA A 49 -23.93 8.03 40.91
CA ALA A 49 -24.78 6.87 41.08
C ALA A 49 -25.29 6.32 39.72
N PRO A 50 -25.45 4.98 39.58
CA PRO A 50 -26.07 4.40 38.40
C PRO A 50 -27.61 4.48 38.47
N PRO A 51 -28.31 4.91 37.41
CA PRO A 51 -29.74 4.68 37.28
C PRO A 51 -30.04 3.25 36.78
N PRO A 52 -31.26 2.76 37.01
CA PRO A 52 -31.56 1.34 37.10
C PRO A 52 -31.88 0.68 35.76
N LEU A 53 -31.78 -0.65 35.84
CA LEU A 53 -32.28 -1.70 34.95
C LEU A 53 -33.59 -1.33 34.26
N ASP A 54 -33.66 -1.56 32.94
CA ASP A 54 -34.90 -1.86 32.25
C ASP A 54 -34.73 -3.18 31.50
N ILE A 55 -35.61 -4.11 31.84
CA ILE A 55 -35.72 -5.48 31.36
C ILE A 55 -36.95 -5.48 30.46
N GLN A 56 -36.76 -5.65 29.14
CA GLN A 56 -37.79 -6.03 28.17
C GLN A 56 -37.09 -6.65 26.96
N ASP A 57 -37.56 -7.68 26.29
CA ASP A 57 -38.48 -8.77 26.59
C ASP A 57 -38.16 -9.80 25.48
N GLU A 58 -38.30 -11.08 25.78
CA GLU A 58 -38.16 -12.13 24.77
C GLU A 58 -39.19 -11.95 23.65
N LEU A 59 -38.77 -12.05 22.39
CA LEU A 59 -39.66 -12.56 21.35
C LEU A 59 -38.91 -13.46 20.38
N MET A 60 -39.29 -14.73 20.44
CA MET A 60 -38.98 -15.82 19.55
C MET A 60 -39.46 -15.54 18.12
N THR A 61 -38.64 -15.84 17.12
CA THR A 61 -39.15 -16.29 15.82
C THR A 61 -38.15 -17.25 15.16
N GLU A 62 -38.45 -18.53 15.40
CA GLU A 62 -38.45 -19.66 14.47
C GLU A 62 -37.41 -19.76 13.34
N ASP A 63 -36.56 -20.77 13.53
CA ASP A 63 -36.14 -21.79 12.58
C ASP A 63 -36.89 -21.83 11.23
N THR A 64 -36.14 -21.72 10.13
CA THR A 64 -36.56 -22.29 8.85
C THR A 64 -35.33 -22.91 8.19
N THR A 65 -34.97 -24.12 8.63
CA THR A 65 -34.25 -25.10 7.83
C THR A 65 -34.99 -25.35 6.50
N HIS A 66 -34.55 -24.68 5.44
CA HIS A 66 -34.78 -25.14 4.07
C HIS A 66 -33.66 -26.10 3.67
N GLN A 67 -33.87 -27.39 3.92
CA GLN A 67 -33.14 -28.46 3.25
C GLN A 67 -33.76 -28.67 1.87
N CYS A 68 -32.97 -28.44 0.82
CA CYS A 68 -33.28 -28.86 -0.54
C CYS A 68 -32.31 -29.96 -0.93
N ASP A 69 -32.69 -31.22 -0.71
CA ASP A 69 -32.06 -32.37 -1.33
C ASP A 69 -32.63 -32.53 -2.74
N THR A 70 -31.90 -32.05 -3.74
CA THR A 70 -32.04 -32.54 -5.11
C THR A 70 -30.66 -32.80 -5.67
N ALA A 71 -30.28 -34.08 -5.72
CA ALA A 71 -29.14 -34.58 -6.46
C ALA A 71 -29.26 -34.13 -7.92
N SER A 72 -28.33 -33.28 -8.35
CA SER A 72 -28.12 -32.96 -9.75
C SER A 72 -26.62 -32.97 -10.00
N GLU A 73 -26.15 -34.12 -10.46
CA GLU A 73 -24.81 -34.26 -11.03
C GLU A 73 -24.77 -33.45 -12.33
N SER A 74 -24.12 -32.30 -12.27
CA SER A 74 -23.76 -31.50 -13.45
C SER A 74 -22.55 -30.67 -13.09
N SER A 75 -21.44 -30.96 -13.76
CA SER A 75 -20.18 -30.23 -13.67
C SER A 75 -20.40 -28.76 -14.04
N ASN A 76 -20.70 -27.95 -13.04
CA ASN A 76 -20.65 -26.51 -13.14
C ASN A 76 -19.37 -26.08 -12.44
N SER A 77 -18.43 -25.55 -13.21
CA SER A 77 -17.36 -24.69 -12.71
C SER A 77 -17.95 -23.78 -11.66
N SER A 78 -17.48 -23.93 -10.41
CA SER A 78 -17.95 -23.20 -9.26
C SER A 78 -17.72 -21.70 -9.47
N SER A 79 -18.69 -21.06 -10.12
CA SER A 79 -18.97 -19.65 -9.90
C SER A 79 -19.60 -19.54 -8.52
N SER A 80 -18.74 -19.75 -7.51
CA SER A 80 -18.91 -19.09 -6.21
C SER A 80 -19.25 -17.63 -6.52
N PRO A 81 -20.18 -16.98 -5.79
CA PRO A 81 -20.42 -15.54 -5.99
C PRO A 81 -19.05 -14.90 -6.02
N ARG A 82 -18.71 -14.24 -7.13
CA ARG A 82 -17.35 -13.78 -7.40
C ARG A 82 -16.95 -12.93 -6.20
N HIS A 83 -16.27 -13.52 -5.24
CA HIS A 83 -15.60 -12.78 -4.21
C HIS A 83 -14.58 -12.03 -5.03
N GLU A 84 -14.76 -10.72 -5.15
CA GLU A 84 -13.73 -9.85 -5.72
C GLU A 84 -12.45 -10.29 -5.03
N GLU A 85 -11.55 -10.89 -5.79
CA GLU A 85 -10.36 -11.51 -5.24
C GLU A 85 -9.50 -10.35 -4.78
N LEU A 86 -9.60 -10.02 -3.48
CA LEU A 86 -8.92 -8.89 -2.89
C LEU A 86 -7.46 -9.26 -2.69
N TYR A 87 -6.57 -8.54 -3.37
CA TYR A 87 -5.13 -8.78 -3.30
C TYR A 87 -4.45 -7.88 -2.26
N GLY A 88 -3.23 -8.26 -1.88
CA GLY A 88 -2.40 -7.49 -0.96
C GLY A 88 -2.61 -7.85 0.50
N CYS A 89 -2.04 -7.04 1.39
CA CYS A 89 -2.14 -7.28 2.83
C CYS A 89 -3.56 -6.94 3.34
N ALA A 90 -3.91 -7.46 4.52
CA ALA A 90 -5.23 -7.28 5.13
C ALA A 90 -5.67 -5.80 5.21
N TYR A 91 -4.72 -4.90 5.37
CA TYR A 91 -4.98 -3.46 5.35
C TYR A 91 -5.48 -2.97 3.99
N LEU A 92 -4.84 -3.35 2.88
CA LEU A 92 -5.26 -2.97 1.53
C LEU A 92 -6.58 -3.65 1.15
N GLN A 93 -6.82 -4.88 1.59
CA GLN A 93 -8.10 -5.55 1.40
C GLN A 93 -9.26 -4.80 2.09
N ALA A 94 -9.01 -4.22 3.27
CA ALA A 94 -9.99 -3.37 3.94
C ALA A 94 -10.28 -2.08 3.15
N ILE A 95 -9.26 -1.46 2.56
CA ILE A 95 -9.43 -0.29 1.68
C ILE A 95 -10.23 -0.65 0.43
N GLN A 96 -9.91 -1.78 -0.21
CA GLN A 96 -10.65 -2.28 -1.37
C GLN A 96 -12.13 -2.53 -1.03
N SER A 97 -12.41 -3.08 0.14
CA SER A 97 -13.79 -3.27 0.62
C SER A 97 -14.53 -1.94 0.77
N GLN A 98 -13.86 -0.91 1.29
CA GLN A 98 -14.43 0.45 1.39
C GLN A 98 -14.71 1.06 0.01
N LEU A 99 -13.82 0.85 -0.96
CA LEU A 99 -13.98 1.30 -2.34
C LEU A 99 -15.19 0.63 -3.01
N THR A 100 -15.38 -0.68 -2.84
CA THR A 100 -16.54 -1.42 -3.37
C THR A 100 -17.86 -0.92 -2.74
N SER A 101 -17.83 -0.49 -1.48
CA SER A 101 -19.00 0.08 -0.80
C SER A 101 -19.24 1.58 -1.06
N ASP A 102 -18.46 2.22 -1.96
CA ASP A 102 -18.43 3.67 -2.21
C ASP A 102 -18.14 4.55 -0.97
N GLY A 103 -17.77 3.95 0.17
CA GLY A 103 -17.45 4.65 1.41
C GLY A 103 -16.07 5.31 1.46
N TYR A 104 -15.19 4.99 0.50
CA TYR A 104 -13.83 5.53 0.48
C TYR A 104 -13.78 6.95 -0.12
N THR A 105 -13.45 7.94 0.71
CA THR A 105 -13.28 9.35 0.37
C THR A 105 -11.83 9.68 0.01
N THR A 106 -11.64 10.64 -0.90
CA THR A 106 -10.32 11.12 -1.35
C THR A 106 -10.11 12.61 -1.08
N THR A 107 -11.19 13.36 -0.82
CA THR A 107 -11.23 14.82 -0.70
C THR A 107 -10.47 15.37 0.52
N GLY A 108 -10.18 14.54 1.51
CA GLY A 108 -9.46 14.91 2.74
C GLY A 108 -8.01 14.44 2.78
N GLY A 109 -7.51 13.80 1.72
CA GLY A 109 -6.17 13.21 1.72
C GLY A 109 -6.10 11.86 2.42
N GLU A 110 -7.23 11.18 2.64
CA GLU A 110 -7.29 9.86 3.29
C GLU A 110 -6.46 8.79 2.55
N TYR A 111 -6.26 8.98 1.24
CA TYR A 111 -5.36 8.15 0.44
C TYR A 111 -3.87 8.31 0.80
N LEU A 112 -3.45 9.47 1.32
CA LEU A 112 -2.09 9.67 1.83
C LEU A 112 -1.90 8.90 3.13
N ASP A 113 -2.87 8.98 4.04
CA ASP A 113 -2.86 8.21 5.28
C ASP A 113 -2.82 6.71 4.98
N ALA A 114 -3.55 6.26 3.96
CA ALA A 114 -3.49 4.88 3.48
C ALA A 114 -2.10 4.47 3.01
N ILE A 115 -1.43 5.32 2.24
CA ILE A 115 -0.07 5.08 1.76
C ILE A 115 0.92 5.04 2.93
N PHE A 116 0.87 6.01 3.84
CA PHE A 116 1.80 6.08 4.98
C PHE A 116 1.61 4.90 5.93
N THR A 117 0.37 4.58 6.28
CA THR A 117 0.03 3.43 7.13
C THR A 117 0.51 2.13 6.48
N HIS A 118 0.26 1.95 5.17
CA HIS A 118 0.77 0.79 4.45
C HIS A 118 2.28 0.69 4.52
N ARG A 119 3.02 1.80 4.32
CA ARG A 119 4.49 1.82 4.40
C ARG A 119 5.00 1.40 5.77
N GLU A 120 4.38 1.89 6.85
CA GLU A 120 4.76 1.49 8.21
C GLU A 120 4.60 -0.02 8.43
N ILE A 121 3.48 -0.59 7.99
CA ILE A 121 3.20 -2.02 8.09
C ILE A 121 4.15 -2.84 7.19
N LEU A 122 4.45 -2.33 5.99
CA LEU A 122 5.41 -2.92 5.06
C LEU A 122 6.80 -2.99 5.68
N TYR A 123 7.29 -1.91 6.29
CA TYR A 123 8.59 -1.88 6.95
C TYR A 123 8.67 -2.86 8.12
N ALA A 124 7.58 -3.03 8.87
CA ALA A 124 7.53 -3.99 9.97
C ALA A 124 7.60 -5.45 9.47
N HIS A 125 6.97 -5.77 8.34
CA HIS A 125 6.97 -7.14 7.82
C HIS A 125 6.91 -7.24 6.28
N PRO A 126 8.03 -7.07 5.57
CA PRO A 126 8.06 -7.03 4.09
C PRO A 126 7.59 -8.33 3.42
N ALA A 127 7.81 -9.48 4.05
CA ALA A 127 7.49 -10.79 3.48
C ALA A 127 5.99 -10.99 3.20
N ALA A 128 5.10 -10.36 3.98
CA ALA A 128 3.65 -10.46 3.79
C ALA A 128 3.07 -9.52 2.72
N HIS A 129 3.92 -8.74 2.02
CA HIS A 129 3.45 -7.67 1.12
C HIS A 129 3.75 -7.93 -0.36
N GLN A 130 3.97 -9.19 -0.75
CA GLN A 130 4.30 -9.57 -2.14
C GLN A 130 3.22 -9.15 -3.17
N GLU A 131 1.95 -9.15 -2.76
CA GLU A 131 0.83 -8.80 -3.65
C GLU A 131 0.36 -7.35 -3.50
N CYS A 132 1.02 -6.53 -2.66
CA CYS A 132 0.55 -5.16 -2.39
C CYS A 132 0.72 -4.23 -3.59
N ALA A 133 1.74 -4.44 -4.43
CA ALA A 133 1.88 -3.69 -5.68
C ALA A 133 0.68 -3.88 -6.62
N ARG A 134 0.16 -5.11 -6.69
CA ARG A 134 -1.06 -5.42 -7.46
C ARG A 134 -2.28 -4.76 -6.85
N ALA A 135 -2.45 -4.89 -5.53
CA ALA A 135 -3.57 -4.30 -4.79
C ALA A 135 -3.69 -2.78 -4.99
N PHE A 136 -2.57 -2.05 -4.92
CA PHE A 136 -2.55 -0.61 -5.20
C PHE A 136 -2.90 -0.26 -6.64
N THR A 137 -2.46 -1.09 -7.59
CA THR A 137 -2.82 -0.92 -9.02
C THR A 137 -4.33 -1.09 -9.20
N ASP A 138 -4.93 -2.09 -8.54
CA ASP A 138 -6.36 -2.35 -8.60
C ASP A 138 -7.16 -1.22 -7.93
N ILE A 139 -6.70 -0.71 -6.77
CA ILE A 139 -7.29 0.47 -6.11
C ILE A 139 -7.28 1.68 -7.05
N ALA A 140 -6.14 1.96 -7.68
CA ALA A 140 -6.03 3.07 -8.63
C ALA A 140 -6.99 2.88 -9.83
N TYR A 141 -7.12 1.66 -10.32
CA TYR A 141 -8.03 1.36 -11.43
C TYR A 141 -9.50 1.58 -11.06
N VAL A 142 -9.92 1.18 -9.86
CA VAL A 142 -11.28 1.41 -9.36
C VAL A 142 -11.57 2.91 -9.25
N LEU A 143 -10.64 3.70 -8.71
CA LEU A 143 -10.78 5.15 -8.60
C LEU A 143 -10.82 5.85 -9.97
N GLU A 144 -10.01 5.41 -10.93
CA GLU A 144 -10.00 5.96 -12.29
C GLU A 144 -11.35 5.79 -12.99
N LYS A 145 -11.98 4.63 -12.80
CA LYS A 145 -13.28 4.24 -13.37
C LYS A 145 -14.50 4.78 -12.62
N ARG A 146 -14.31 5.32 -11.42
CA ARG A 146 -15.39 5.85 -10.60
C ARG A 146 -16.15 6.93 -11.38
N ALA A 147 -17.49 6.92 -11.23
CA ALA A 147 -18.35 7.90 -11.89
C ALA A 147 -18.01 9.33 -11.45
N TRP A 148 -18.38 10.31 -12.29
CA TRP A 148 -18.13 11.71 -12.02
C TRP A 148 -18.74 12.13 -10.66
N ARG A 149 -17.91 12.72 -9.80
CA ARG A 149 -18.26 13.26 -8.48
C ARG A 149 -17.52 14.58 -8.25
N ALA A 150 -17.93 15.34 -7.24
CA ALA A 150 -17.27 16.60 -6.89
C ALA A 150 -15.79 16.42 -6.50
N ASP A 151 -15.40 15.20 -6.13
CA ASP A 151 -14.05 14.84 -5.68
C ASP A 151 -13.18 14.29 -6.82
N ARG A 152 -13.54 14.53 -8.08
CA ARG A 152 -12.85 13.91 -9.22
C ARG A 152 -11.38 14.31 -9.28
N GLU A 153 -11.05 15.55 -8.97
CA GLU A 153 -9.67 16.03 -8.90
C GLU A 153 -8.88 15.27 -7.83
N ALA A 154 -9.48 15.05 -6.65
CA ALA A 154 -8.87 14.28 -5.58
C ALA A 154 -8.70 12.79 -5.96
N ASP A 155 -9.66 12.19 -6.67
CA ASP A 155 -9.50 10.84 -7.22
C ASP A 155 -8.31 10.75 -8.20
N ILE A 156 -8.08 11.77 -9.05
CA ILE A 156 -6.94 11.80 -9.99
C ILE A 156 -5.61 11.84 -9.24
N GLU A 157 -5.51 12.66 -8.20
CA GLU A 157 -4.33 12.73 -7.33
C GLU A 157 -4.08 11.39 -6.61
N ALA A 158 -5.15 10.80 -6.05
CA ALA A 158 -5.09 9.50 -5.39
C ALA A 158 -4.66 8.38 -6.36
N VAL A 159 -5.20 8.33 -7.57
CA VAL A 159 -4.81 7.38 -8.63
C VAL A 159 -3.31 7.48 -8.92
N THR A 160 -2.81 8.70 -9.06
CA THR A 160 -1.39 8.94 -9.34
C THR A 160 -0.52 8.48 -8.18
N ALA A 161 -0.91 8.81 -6.95
CA ALA A 161 -0.20 8.42 -5.73
C ALA A 161 -0.17 6.89 -5.55
N PHE A 162 -1.30 6.20 -5.75
CA PHE A 162 -1.37 4.74 -5.65
C PHE A 162 -0.58 4.02 -6.75
N ARG A 163 -0.60 4.51 -7.99
CA ARG A 163 0.25 3.96 -9.06
C ARG A 163 1.74 4.13 -8.75
N HIS A 164 2.12 5.28 -8.24
CA HIS A 164 3.50 5.52 -7.80
C HIS A 164 3.89 4.58 -6.66
N GLU A 165 3.02 4.39 -5.66
CA GLU A 165 3.27 3.46 -4.55
C GLU A 165 3.41 2.01 -5.03
N ALA A 166 2.54 1.56 -5.94
CA ALA A 166 2.65 0.24 -6.55
C ALA A 166 4.02 0.02 -7.20
N TRP A 167 4.52 1.04 -7.92
CA TRP A 167 5.86 0.99 -8.53
C TRP A 167 6.98 0.93 -7.49
N VAL A 168 6.92 1.74 -6.43
CA VAL A 168 7.90 1.74 -5.33
C VAL A 168 7.97 0.36 -4.66
N ILE A 169 6.82 -0.25 -4.36
CA ILE A 169 6.76 -1.58 -3.73
C ILE A 169 7.37 -2.63 -4.67
N ALA A 170 6.98 -2.61 -5.95
CA ALA A 170 7.51 -3.55 -6.93
C ALA A 170 9.03 -3.44 -7.09
N ALA A 171 9.57 -2.22 -7.10
CA ALA A 171 11.01 -1.99 -7.15
C ALA A 171 11.73 -2.44 -5.86
N THR A 172 11.11 -2.27 -4.70
CA THR A 172 11.70 -2.59 -3.40
C THR A 172 11.68 -4.10 -3.13
N LEU A 173 10.62 -4.80 -3.54
CA LEU A 173 10.46 -6.25 -3.35
C LEU A 173 11.02 -7.07 -4.53
N ALA A 174 11.46 -6.42 -5.61
CA ALA A 174 12.06 -7.11 -6.75
C ALA A 174 13.26 -7.96 -6.28
N PRO A 175 13.30 -9.26 -6.64
CA PRO A 175 14.45 -10.08 -6.32
C PRO A 175 15.70 -9.50 -6.98
N ALA A 176 16.80 -9.47 -6.22
CA ALA A 176 18.07 -8.96 -6.73
C ALA A 176 18.45 -9.70 -8.04
N PRO A 177 19.04 -9.00 -9.03
CA PRO A 177 19.50 -9.64 -10.25
C PRO A 177 20.53 -10.71 -9.88
N SER A 178 20.12 -11.97 -9.92
CA SER A 178 21.04 -13.08 -9.70
C SER A 178 22.05 -13.07 -10.83
N LYS A 179 23.34 -12.96 -10.51
CA LYS A 179 24.41 -13.13 -11.49
C LYS A 179 24.19 -14.47 -12.19
N PRO A 180 24.18 -14.54 -13.53
CA PRO A 180 24.10 -15.80 -14.22
C PRO A 180 25.25 -16.68 -13.75
N LYS A 181 24.92 -17.86 -13.23
CA LYS A 181 25.90 -18.90 -12.92
C LYS A 181 26.48 -19.37 -14.25
N GLU A 182 27.61 -18.80 -14.66
CA GLU A 182 28.39 -19.28 -15.80
C GLU A 182 28.80 -20.73 -15.53
N THR A 183 27.98 -21.64 -16.01
CA THR A 183 28.35 -23.04 -16.16
C THR A 183 29.07 -23.11 -17.49
N ILE A 184 30.39 -23.26 -17.43
CA ILE A 184 31.21 -23.55 -18.61
C ILE A 184 30.72 -24.87 -19.20
N SER A 185 29.87 -24.80 -20.21
CA SER A 185 29.59 -25.91 -21.12
C SER A 185 30.20 -25.55 -22.47
N ASN A 186 31.35 -26.17 -22.77
CA ASN A 186 31.86 -26.28 -24.12
C ASN A 186 30.77 -26.84 -25.04
N GLY A 187 30.29 -26.05 -26.01
CA GLY A 187 29.23 -26.48 -26.90
C GLY A 187 28.88 -25.43 -27.94
N SER A 188 29.67 -25.43 -29.02
CA SER A 188 29.49 -24.73 -30.30
C SER A 188 28.03 -24.56 -30.77
N GLY A 189 27.64 -23.35 -31.21
CA GLY A 189 26.59 -23.20 -32.24
C GLY A 189 25.59 -22.05 -32.11
N ASN A 190 25.76 -21.07 -33.00
CA ASN A 190 24.75 -20.23 -33.67
C ASN A 190 24.23 -18.96 -32.97
N GLN A 191 24.77 -17.83 -33.46
CA GLN A 191 24.20 -16.49 -33.41
C GLN A 191 22.79 -16.48 -34.03
N SER A 192 21.82 -15.95 -33.28
CA SER A 192 20.57 -15.43 -33.84
C SER A 192 20.39 -14.01 -33.32
N GLY A 193 20.68 -13.04 -34.19
CA GLY A 193 20.58 -11.61 -33.89
C GLY A 193 19.14 -11.15 -33.98
N CYS A 194 18.59 -10.63 -32.88
CA CYS A 194 17.35 -9.87 -32.90
C CYS A 194 17.69 -8.41 -33.16
N VAL A 195 17.46 -7.95 -34.39
CA VAL A 195 17.62 -6.54 -34.80
C VAL A 195 16.48 -5.72 -34.20
N PHE A 196 16.81 -4.77 -33.33
CA PHE A 196 15.92 -3.70 -32.88
C PHE A 196 15.72 -2.70 -34.03
N MET A 197 14.47 -2.44 -34.43
CA MET A 197 14.13 -1.32 -35.32
C MET A 197 13.60 -0.13 -34.50
N PRO A 198 14.04 1.11 -34.79
CA PRO A 198 13.47 2.31 -34.19
C PRO A 198 12.20 2.76 -34.96
N MET A 199 11.15 3.12 -34.22
CA MET A 199 9.97 3.82 -34.75
C MET A 199 10.31 5.29 -35.03
N MET A 200 9.87 5.78 -36.19
CA MET A 200 9.89 7.19 -36.60
C MET A 200 8.76 7.97 -35.94
#